data_AF-A0A921GQV0-F1
#
_entry.id   AF-A0A921GQV0-F1
#
_cell.length_a   1.000
_cell.length_b   1.000
_cell.length_c   1.000
_cell.angle_alpha   90.00
_cell.angle_beta   90.00
_cell.angle_gamma   90.00
#
_symmetry.space_group_name_H-M   'P 1'
#
loop_
_entity.id
_entity.type
_entity.pdbx_description
1 polymer ?
#
loop_
_entity_poly.entity_id
_entity_poly.type
_entity_poly.pdbx_seq_one_letter_code
_entity_poly.pdbx_strand_id
1 'polypeptide(L)'
;MGEFEADAESLLLAPPSPEAASALSRVRARRRRRRRATREHISRIGEHRAPETAELLEQLWDGGAEDSRRLARRFRAIVGATHDPLSPEELPREARAMEELHLSLALRCTRAQARSAIREAHRVATLLPLCFARLSRGELPAPWFEKLLERTGSLEDDALRRLDVELSRTDLSVSPEVFSRILGHLLAAAVTRSEEPEHARPENRRRVVLDPARPDGTGCLRIIGPIPEILDLSRRLDLAAHAVRDGQRRAFEQGTPLQVDPGGEIEASCLIPSLARTRYNVLMSSALATGDAAPP
;
A
#
# COMPACT_ATOMS: atom_id res chain seq x y z
N MET A 1 -26.21 43.90 23.64
CA MET A 1 -26.40 43.36 25.00
C MET A 1 -26.76 41.90 24.84
N GLY A 2 -25.97 40.89 25.16
CA GLY A 2 -24.62 40.73 25.74
C GLY A 2 -24.48 39.20 25.89
N GLU A 3 -23.47 38.60 25.24
CA GLU A 3 -22.35 37.86 25.88
C GLU A 3 -22.75 36.44 26.35
N PHE A 4 -22.26 35.35 25.71
CA PHE A 4 -21.02 34.58 26.02
C PHE A 4 -20.99 34.13 27.51
N GLU A 5 -20.70 32.91 27.97
CA GLU A 5 -19.92 31.75 27.51
C GLU A 5 -19.97 30.66 28.63
N ALA A 6 -19.57 29.41 28.33
CA ALA A 6 -19.05 28.36 29.25
C ALA A 6 -19.95 27.86 30.41
N ASP A 7 -20.08 26.57 30.76
CA ASP A 7 -19.09 25.52 30.86
C ASP A 7 -19.79 24.16 30.63
N ALA A 8 -19.45 23.50 29.53
CA ALA A 8 -19.57 22.05 29.47
C ALA A 8 -18.36 21.52 30.25
N GLU A 9 -18.54 21.36 31.57
CA GLU A 9 -17.52 20.82 32.46
C GLU A 9 -16.92 19.56 31.83
N SER A 10 -15.66 19.73 31.44
CA SER A 10 -14.77 18.63 31.14
C SER A 10 -14.86 17.65 32.30
N LEU A 11 -15.33 16.44 32.02
CA LEU A 11 -15.15 15.26 32.86
C LEU A 11 -13.64 15.05 33.05
N LEU A 12 -13.05 15.82 33.97
CA LEU A 12 -11.74 15.60 34.53
C LEU A 12 -11.84 14.27 35.27
N LEU A 13 -11.59 13.17 34.55
CA LEU A 13 -11.17 11.92 35.18
C LEU A 13 -10.00 12.30 36.09
N ALA A 14 -10.24 12.28 37.40
CA ALA A 14 -9.19 12.47 38.38
C ALA A 14 -7.99 11.58 37.99
N PRO A 15 -6.76 12.10 37.99
CA PRO A 15 -5.59 11.30 37.65
C PRO A 15 -5.61 10.04 38.52
N PRO A 16 -5.38 8.84 37.93
CA PRO A 16 -5.47 7.60 38.69
C PRO A 16 -4.56 7.70 39.91
N SER A 17 -5.05 7.30 41.08
CA SER A 17 -4.26 7.29 42.30
C SER A 17 -2.91 6.60 42.03
N PRO A 18 -1.81 7.02 42.69
CA PRO A 18 -0.48 6.46 42.43
C PRO A 18 -0.45 4.93 42.57
N GLU A 19 -1.29 4.36 43.44
CA GLU A 19 -1.48 2.92 43.58
C GLU A 19 -2.21 2.28 42.39
N ALA A 20 -3.29 2.89 41.89
CA ALA A 20 -4.00 2.43 40.69
C ALA A 20 -3.13 2.54 39.43
N ALA A 21 -2.35 3.62 39.30
CA ALA A 21 -1.37 3.80 38.23
C ALA A 21 -0.26 2.73 38.31
N SER A 22 0.24 2.42 39.51
CA SER A 22 1.22 1.36 39.75
C SER A 22 0.65 -0.04 39.45
N ALA A 23 -0.59 -0.33 39.84
CA ALA A 23 -1.26 -1.58 39.54
C ALA A 23 -1.49 -1.76 38.03
N LEU A 24 -1.98 -0.73 37.34
CA LEU A 24 -2.15 -0.72 35.89
C LEU A 24 -0.80 -0.85 35.17
N SER A 25 0.25 -0.18 35.65
CA SER A 25 1.61 -0.32 35.13
C SER A 25 2.12 -1.76 35.28
N ARG A 26 1.91 -2.39 36.44
CA ARG A 26 2.27 -3.80 36.68
C ARG A 26 1.48 -4.77 35.79
N VAL A 27 0.18 -4.55 35.61
CA VAL A 27 -0.66 -5.37 34.70
C VAL A 27 -0.21 -5.19 33.25
N ARG A 28 0.07 -3.95 32.82
CA ARG A 28 0.62 -3.66 31.48
C ARG A 28 2.00 -4.28 31.28
N ALA A 29 2.89 -4.21 32.27
CA ALA A 29 4.21 -4.83 32.23
C ALA A 29 4.13 -6.36 32.15
N ARG A 30 3.21 -6.99 32.90
CA ARG A 30 2.92 -8.43 32.81
C ARG A 30 2.35 -8.82 31.44
N ARG A 31 1.40 -8.04 30.89
CA ARG A 31 0.87 -8.25 29.53
C ARG A 31 1.94 -8.05 28.46
N ARG A 32 2.84 -7.07 28.61
CA ARG A 32 3.99 -6.86 27.72
C ARG A 32 4.96 -8.04 27.78
N ARG A 33 5.29 -8.54 28.97
CA ARG A 33 6.11 -9.76 29.13
C ARG A 33 5.48 -11.00 28.49
N ARG A 34 4.15 -11.16 28.57
CA ARG A 34 3.40 -12.24 27.88
C ARG A 34 3.25 -12.04 26.36
N ARG A 35 3.56 -10.85 25.84
CA ARG A 35 3.57 -10.56 24.40
C ARG A 35 4.98 -10.58 23.82
N ARG A 36 6.00 -10.69 24.67
CA ARG A 36 7.39 -10.82 24.28
C ARG A 36 7.63 -12.24 23.79
N ALA A 37 7.76 -12.41 22.49
CA ALA A 37 8.21 -13.67 21.92
C ALA A 37 9.72 -13.78 22.16
N THR A 38 10.11 -14.35 23.31
CA THR A 38 11.49 -14.76 23.59
C THR A 38 11.55 -16.27 23.74
N ARG A 39 12.74 -16.84 23.56
CA ARG A 39 13.00 -18.28 23.73
C ARG A 39 12.51 -18.77 25.10
N GLU A 40 12.78 -18.02 26.17
CA GLU A 40 12.33 -18.37 27.53
C GLU A 40 10.81 -18.27 27.69
N HIS A 41 10.14 -17.40 26.92
CA HIS A 41 8.69 -17.32 26.94
C HIS A 41 8.05 -18.56 26.29
N ILE A 42 8.61 -19.02 25.17
CA ILE A 42 8.17 -20.21 24.45
C ILE A 42 8.40 -21.47 25.28
N SER A 43 9.58 -21.59 25.88
CA SER A 43 9.94 -22.67 26.80
C SER A 43 8.89 -22.81 27.92
N ARG A 44 8.59 -21.71 28.62
CA ARG A 44 7.54 -21.70 29.66
C ARG A 44 6.16 -22.10 29.14
N ILE A 45 5.78 -21.69 27.92
CA ILE A 45 4.48 -22.09 27.33
C ILE A 45 4.45 -23.61 27.11
N GLY A 46 5.54 -24.18 26.62
CA GLY A 46 5.68 -25.62 26.41
C GLY A 46 5.65 -26.40 27.73
N GLU A 47 6.38 -25.95 28.74
CA GLU A 47 6.44 -26.57 30.08
C GLU A 47 5.05 -26.69 30.73
N HIS A 48 4.17 -25.71 30.54
CA HIS A 48 2.79 -25.75 31.06
C HIS A 48 1.92 -26.81 30.36
N ARG A 49 2.33 -27.32 29.19
CA ARG A 49 1.63 -28.39 28.47
C ARG A 49 2.28 -29.75 28.72
N ALA A 50 3.57 -29.88 28.43
CA ALA A 50 4.41 -31.07 28.63
C ALA A 50 5.89 -30.75 28.35
N PRO A 51 6.85 -31.41 29.03
CA PRO A 51 8.28 -31.15 28.82
C PRO A 51 8.74 -31.39 27.37
N GLU A 52 8.27 -32.47 26.74
CA GLU A 52 8.56 -32.78 25.32
C GLU A 52 8.06 -31.68 24.36
N THR A 53 6.95 -31.01 24.72
CA THR A 53 6.42 -29.89 23.93
C THR A 53 7.29 -28.64 24.06
N ALA A 54 7.91 -28.41 25.22
CA ALA A 54 8.85 -27.31 25.40
C ALA A 54 10.10 -27.49 24.52
N GLU A 55 10.69 -28.68 24.52
CA GLU A 55 11.86 -29.01 23.70
C GLU A 55 11.56 -28.84 22.20
N LEU A 56 10.43 -29.35 21.72
CA LEU A 56 10.04 -29.21 20.32
C LEU A 56 9.85 -27.74 19.90
N LEU A 57 9.21 -26.94 20.75
CA LEU A 57 8.99 -25.52 20.47
C LEU A 57 10.30 -24.71 20.49
N GLU A 58 11.25 -25.08 21.36
CA GLU A 58 12.61 -24.51 21.35
C GLU A 58 13.37 -24.88 20.07
N GLN A 59 13.30 -26.13 19.62
CA GLN A 59 13.91 -26.56 18.35
C GLN A 59 13.34 -25.79 17.15
N LEU A 60 12.03 -25.57 17.11
CA LEU A 60 11.38 -24.77 16.07
C LEU A 60 11.81 -23.29 16.12
N TRP A 61 11.97 -22.73 17.32
CA TRP A 61 12.48 -21.37 17.49
C TRP A 61 13.92 -21.22 16.99
N ASP A 62 14.80 -22.14 17.41
CA ASP A 62 16.21 -22.14 17.02
C ASP A 62 16.37 -22.42 15.51
N GLY A 63 15.50 -23.27 14.93
CA GLY A 63 15.41 -23.49 13.49
C GLY A 63 15.05 -22.23 12.71
N GLY A 64 14.10 -21.43 13.19
CA GLY A 64 13.74 -20.15 12.56
C GLY A 64 14.89 -19.12 12.57
N ALA A 65 15.71 -19.11 13.62
CA ALA A 65 16.92 -18.28 13.66
C ALA A 65 17.96 -18.77 12.63
N GLU A 66 18.11 -20.10 12.46
CA GLU A 66 19.00 -20.67 11.46
C GLU A 66 18.54 -20.38 10.02
N ASP A 67 17.24 -20.43 9.74
CA ASP A 67 16.68 -20.07 8.43
C ASP A 67 16.95 -18.60 8.09
N SER A 68 16.87 -17.73 9.09
CA SER A 68 17.23 -16.31 8.95
C SER A 68 18.70 -16.13 8.57
N ARG A 69 19.61 -16.86 9.25
CA ARG A 69 21.04 -16.88 8.91
C ARG A 69 21.31 -17.47 7.53
N ARG A 70 20.58 -18.52 7.14
CA ARG A 70 20.66 -19.15 5.81
C ARG A 70 20.24 -18.18 4.71
N LEU A 71 19.14 -17.45 4.92
CA LEU A 71 18.66 -16.43 3.99
C LEU A 71 19.69 -15.30 3.82
N ALA A 72 20.25 -14.79 4.92
CA ALA A 72 21.32 -13.79 4.87
C ALA A 72 22.56 -14.27 4.11
N ARG A 73 22.99 -15.53 4.34
CA ARG A 73 24.11 -16.14 3.60
C ARG A 73 23.83 -16.20 2.09
N ARG A 74 22.60 -16.55 1.69
CA ARG A 74 22.20 -16.57 0.28
C ARG A 74 22.34 -15.18 -0.36
N PHE A 75 21.81 -14.14 0.28
CA PHE A 75 21.94 -12.77 -0.21
C PHE A 75 23.40 -12.33 -0.32
N ARG A 76 24.25 -12.61 0.69
CA ARG A 76 25.69 -12.32 0.61
C ARG A 76 26.38 -13.06 -0.54
N ALA A 77 26.02 -14.32 -0.77
CA ALA A 77 26.59 -15.09 -1.87
C ALA A 77 26.21 -14.51 -3.24
N ILE A 78 24.97 -14.04 -3.40
CA ILE A 78 24.53 -13.39 -4.65
C ILE A 78 25.30 -12.07 -4.86
N VAL A 79 25.36 -11.21 -3.84
CA VAL A 79 26.08 -9.93 -3.92
C VAL A 79 27.57 -10.13 -4.21
N GLY A 80 28.21 -11.14 -3.60
CA GLY A 80 29.63 -11.43 -3.83
C GLY A 80 29.95 -12.07 -5.18
N ALA A 81 28.95 -12.66 -5.85
CA ALA A 81 29.12 -13.40 -7.11
C ALA A 81 28.64 -12.64 -8.36
N THR A 82 28.03 -11.46 -8.19
CA THR A 82 27.41 -10.70 -9.29
C THR A 82 27.71 -9.22 -9.20
N HIS A 83 27.78 -8.56 -10.35
CA HIS A 83 27.94 -7.12 -10.41
C HIS A 83 26.76 -6.37 -9.81
N ASP A 84 27.01 -5.22 -9.19
CA ASP A 84 25.96 -4.37 -8.63
C ASP A 84 25.17 -3.68 -9.76
N PRO A 85 23.89 -4.04 -9.98
CA PRO A 85 23.06 -3.41 -11.00
C PRO A 85 22.68 -1.96 -10.66
N LEU A 86 22.97 -1.49 -9.44
CA LEU A 86 22.77 -0.10 -8.99
C LEU A 86 24.04 0.74 -9.16
N SER A 87 25.16 0.13 -9.55
CA SER A 87 26.40 0.86 -9.83
C SER A 87 26.26 1.72 -11.09
N PRO A 88 26.88 2.92 -11.14
CA PRO A 88 26.93 3.73 -12.35
C PRO A 88 27.73 3.06 -13.49
N GLU A 89 28.56 2.08 -13.19
CA GLU A 89 29.30 1.31 -14.19
C GLU A 89 28.43 0.17 -14.74
N GLU A 90 27.98 0.30 -15.99
CA GLU A 90 27.19 -0.74 -16.64
C GLU A 90 28.06 -1.87 -17.18
N LEU A 91 27.72 -3.10 -16.79
CA LEU A 91 28.32 -4.29 -17.37
C LEU A 91 27.85 -4.47 -18.84
N PRO A 92 28.72 -4.93 -19.77
CA PRO A 92 28.29 -5.32 -21.09
C PRO A 92 27.13 -6.33 -21.05
N ARG A 93 26.18 -6.19 -21.98
CA ARG A 93 24.94 -6.99 -22.00
C ARG A 93 25.19 -8.50 -21.95
N GLU A 94 26.24 -8.99 -22.61
CA GLU A 94 26.63 -10.40 -22.64
C GLU A 94 27.15 -10.88 -21.28
N ALA A 95 27.97 -10.07 -20.61
CA ALA A 95 28.48 -10.39 -19.28
C ALA A 95 27.33 -10.45 -18.25
N ARG A 96 26.38 -9.50 -18.30
CA ARG A 96 25.17 -9.53 -17.46
C ARG A 96 24.32 -10.78 -17.74
N ALA A 97 24.16 -11.14 -19.01
CA ALA A 97 23.45 -12.35 -19.40
C ALA A 97 24.16 -13.63 -18.90
N MET A 98 25.49 -13.63 -18.80
CA MET A 98 26.25 -14.74 -18.25
C MET A 98 26.02 -14.89 -16.74
N GLU A 99 26.06 -13.79 -15.98
CA GLU A 99 25.77 -13.79 -14.53
C GLU A 99 24.34 -14.31 -14.24
N GLU A 100 23.34 -13.81 -14.97
CA GLU A 100 21.96 -14.27 -14.86
C GLU A 100 21.83 -15.79 -15.14
N LEU A 101 22.60 -16.31 -16.11
CA LEU A 101 22.60 -17.73 -16.46
C LEU A 101 23.21 -18.57 -15.34
N HIS A 102 24.42 -18.23 -14.89
CA HIS A 102 25.13 -18.93 -13.83
C HIS A 102 24.30 -18.98 -12.54
N LEU A 103 23.69 -17.85 -12.17
CA LEU A 103 22.85 -17.80 -10.98
C LEU A 103 21.57 -18.62 -11.16
N SER A 104 20.95 -18.60 -12.34
CA SER A 104 19.74 -19.41 -12.61
C SER A 104 20.00 -20.91 -12.47
N LEU A 105 21.18 -21.38 -12.92
CA LEU A 105 21.60 -22.77 -12.77
C LEU A 105 21.87 -23.13 -11.30
N ALA A 106 22.58 -22.26 -10.57
CA ALA A 106 22.90 -22.47 -9.16
C ALA A 106 21.65 -22.49 -8.26
N LEU A 107 20.68 -21.61 -8.52
CA LEU A 107 19.42 -21.51 -7.76
C LEU A 107 18.31 -22.43 -8.30
N ARG A 108 18.54 -23.12 -9.43
CA ARG A 108 17.54 -23.95 -10.13
C ARG A 108 16.26 -23.18 -10.44
N CYS A 109 16.40 -21.93 -10.89
CA CYS A 109 15.28 -21.04 -11.20
C CYS A 109 15.35 -20.56 -12.65
N THR A 110 14.33 -19.84 -13.11
CA THR A 110 14.36 -19.18 -14.42
C THR A 110 15.35 -18.01 -14.41
N ARG A 111 15.83 -17.61 -15.60
CA ARG A 111 16.69 -16.43 -15.76
C ARG A 111 16.03 -15.13 -15.27
N ALA A 112 14.72 -15.00 -15.47
CA ALA A 112 13.96 -13.85 -14.99
C ALA A 112 13.95 -13.77 -13.45
N GLN A 113 13.81 -14.92 -12.77
CA GLN A 113 13.90 -15.00 -11.32
C GLN A 113 15.32 -14.71 -10.82
N ALA A 114 16.35 -15.23 -11.50
CA ALA A 114 17.74 -14.94 -11.16
C ALA A 114 18.04 -13.42 -11.26
N ARG A 115 17.61 -12.76 -12.34
CA ARG A 115 17.72 -11.31 -12.50
C ARG A 115 17.01 -10.55 -11.38
N SER A 116 15.83 -11.01 -10.96
CA SER A 116 15.11 -10.40 -9.83
C SER A 116 15.89 -10.57 -8.53
N ALA A 117 16.43 -11.76 -8.28
CA ALA A 117 17.21 -12.07 -7.08
C ALA A 117 18.51 -11.24 -6.99
N ILE A 118 19.21 -11.01 -8.12
CA ILE A 118 20.40 -10.14 -8.16
C ILE A 118 20.04 -8.73 -7.74
N ARG A 119 19.01 -8.14 -8.38
CA ARG A 119 18.57 -6.77 -8.07
C ARG A 119 18.11 -6.64 -6.62
N GLU A 120 17.33 -7.59 -6.14
CA GLU A 120 16.85 -7.57 -4.76
C GLU A 120 17.99 -7.73 -3.75
N ALA A 121 18.98 -8.59 -4.03
CA ALA A 121 20.13 -8.79 -3.15
C ALA A 121 20.99 -7.54 -3.00
N HIS A 122 21.33 -6.88 -4.11
CA HIS A 122 22.07 -5.62 -4.08
C HIS A 122 21.24 -4.48 -3.48
N ARG A 123 19.94 -4.40 -3.79
CA ARG A 123 19.03 -3.42 -3.17
C ARG A 123 19.00 -3.57 -1.65
N VAL A 124 18.89 -4.80 -1.14
CA VAL A 124 18.92 -5.09 0.30
C VAL A 124 20.27 -4.72 0.91
N ALA A 125 21.37 -5.11 0.28
CA ALA A 125 22.71 -4.84 0.80
C ALA A 125 23.01 -3.34 0.89
N THR A 126 22.52 -2.56 -0.08
CA THR A 126 22.78 -1.12 -0.19
C THR A 126 21.81 -0.26 0.61
N LEU A 127 20.52 -0.62 0.67
CA LEU A 127 19.47 0.22 1.26
C LEU A 127 18.98 -0.25 2.64
N LEU A 128 19.18 -1.52 2.99
CA LEU A 128 18.74 -2.12 4.26
C LEU A 128 19.88 -2.80 5.06
N PRO A 129 21.06 -2.17 5.22
CA PRO A 129 22.21 -2.82 5.84
C PRO A 129 22.00 -3.21 7.31
N LEU A 130 21.23 -2.44 8.09
CA LEU A 130 21.01 -2.72 9.52
C LEU A 130 20.05 -3.89 9.72
N CYS A 131 18.94 -3.92 8.98
CA CYS A 131 18.02 -5.06 8.97
C CYS A 131 18.72 -6.31 8.46
N PHE A 132 19.55 -6.18 7.42
CA PHE A 132 20.35 -7.29 6.90
C PHE A 132 21.35 -7.83 7.94
N ALA A 133 22.00 -6.96 8.71
CA ALA A 133 22.87 -7.37 9.81
C ALA A 133 22.09 -8.16 10.88
N ARG A 134 20.89 -7.71 11.27
CA ARG A 134 20.02 -8.41 12.22
C ARG A 134 19.53 -9.77 11.71
N LEU A 135 19.17 -9.85 10.43
CA LEU A 135 18.85 -11.12 9.75
C LEU A 135 20.02 -12.10 9.85
N SER A 136 21.24 -11.62 9.61
CA SER A 136 22.45 -12.46 9.67
C SER A 136 22.83 -12.93 11.07
N ARG A 137 22.33 -12.26 12.12
CA ARG A 137 22.47 -12.69 13.52
C ARG A 137 21.35 -13.64 13.97
N GLY A 138 20.30 -13.80 13.16
CA GLY A 138 19.10 -14.57 13.51
C GLY A 138 18.13 -13.81 14.44
N GLU A 139 18.30 -12.50 14.61
CA GLU A 139 17.41 -11.67 15.44
C GLU A 139 16.13 -11.26 14.71
N LEU A 140 16.20 -11.17 13.37
CA LEU A 140 15.06 -10.86 12.51
C LEU A 140 14.63 -12.16 11.80
N PRO A 141 13.41 -12.68 12.04
CA PRO A 141 12.93 -13.88 11.38
C PRO A 141 12.85 -13.72 9.84
N ALA A 142 13.29 -14.73 9.09
CA ALA A 142 13.22 -14.76 7.63
C ALA A 142 11.83 -14.41 7.05
N PRO A 143 10.71 -14.96 7.56
CA PRO A 143 9.38 -14.62 7.02
C PRO A 143 9.00 -13.14 7.22
N TRP A 144 9.52 -12.51 8.28
CA TRP A 144 9.28 -11.10 8.54
C TRP A 144 10.09 -10.21 7.60
N PHE A 145 11.31 -10.64 7.29
CA PHE A 145 12.16 -9.97 6.32
C PHE A 145 11.59 -10.08 4.89
N GLU A 146 11.13 -11.25 4.47
CA GLU A 146 10.47 -11.43 3.16
C GLU A 146 9.22 -10.55 3.04
N LYS A 147 8.39 -10.51 4.08
CA LYS A 147 7.23 -9.60 4.14
C LYS A 147 7.61 -8.12 4.09
N LEU A 148 8.75 -7.75 4.68
CA LEU A 148 9.29 -6.40 4.56
C LEU A 148 9.65 -6.11 3.10
N LEU A 149 10.38 -6.99 2.43
CA LEU A 149 10.76 -6.81 1.02
C LEU A 149 9.53 -6.66 0.12
N GLU A 150 8.54 -7.54 0.27
CA GLU A 150 7.28 -7.48 -0.47
C GLU A 150 6.59 -6.11 -0.33
N ARG A 151 6.49 -5.57 0.89
CA ARG A 151 5.81 -4.30 1.16
C ARG A 151 6.64 -3.06 0.82
N THR A 152 7.94 -3.21 0.66
CA THR A 152 8.88 -2.12 0.36
C THR A 152 9.28 -2.08 -1.12
N GLY A 153 8.74 -2.99 -1.95
CA GLY A 153 9.07 -3.11 -3.37
C GLY A 153 8.91 -1.81 -4.17
N SER A 154 7.94 -0.97 -3.82
CA SER A 154 7.63 0.29 -4.51
C SER A 154 8.10 1.56 -3.79
N LEU A 155 8.80 1.43 -2.66
CA LEU A 155 9.29 2.58 -1.91
C LEU A 155 10.56 3.16 -2.52
N GLU A 156 10.71 4.47 -2.40
CA GLU A 156 11.95 5.17 -2.74
C GLU A 156 13.10 4.78 -1.81
N ASP A 157 14.31 4.92 -2.33
CA ASP A 157 15.54 4.51 -1.67
C ASP A 157 15.76 5.24 -0.34
N ASP A 158 15.46 6.55 -0.27
CA ASP A 158 15.59 7.33 0.97
C ASP A 158 14.57 6.91 2.03
N ALA A 159 13.34 6.60 1.62
CA ALA A 159 12.32 6.08 2.52
C ALA A 159 12.75 4.73 3.10
N LEU A 160 13.36 3.89 2.25
CA LEU A 160 13.83 2.57 2.64
C LEU A 160 15.02 2.63 3.61
N ARG A 161 16.00 3.52 3.36
CA ARG A 161 17.13 3.77 4.29
C ARG A 161 16.65 4.26 5.66
N ARG A 162 15.63 5.13 5.70
CA ARG A 162 15.04 5.59 6.97
C ARG A 162 14.31 4.45 7.69
N LEU A 163 13.56 3.64 6.95
CA LEU A 163 12.89 2.47 7.50
C LEU A 163 13.90 1.50 8.12
N ASP A 164 15.06 1.31 7.49
CA ASP A 164 16.15 0.49 8.04
C ASP A 164 16.61 0.96 9.42
N VAL A 165 16.85 2.27 9.57
CA VAL A 165 17.26 2.89 10.84
C VAL A 165 16.19 2.72 11.91
N GLU A 166 14.92 2.98 11.59
CA GLU A 166 13.82 2.86 12.55
C GLU A 166 13.58 1.41 13.00
N LEU A 167 13.62 0.46 12.06
CA LEU A 167 13.51 -0.96 12.39
C LEU A 167 14.70 -1.48 13.18
N SER A 168 15.91 -0.96 12.94
CA SER A 168 17.10 -1.33 13.72
C SER A 168 16.95 -1.00 15.22
N ARG A 169 16.25 0.09 15.54
CA ARG A 169 15.99 0.56 16.91
C ARG A 169 14.80 -0.13 17.57
N THR A 170 13.96 -0.79 16.77
CA THR A 170 12.74 -1.42 17.25
C THR A 170 13.05 -2.77 17.92
N ASP A 171 12.43 -2.98 19.09
CA ASP A 171 12.44 -4.26 19.78
C ASP A 171 11.58 -5.28 19.00
N LEU A 172 12.24 -6.32 18.48
CA LEU A 172 11.60 -7.38 17.68
C LEU A 172 11.12 -8.56 18.51
N SER A 173 11.25 -8.51 19.85
CA SER A 173 10.66 -9.49 20.75
C SER A 173 9.14 -9.27 20.86
N VAL A 174 8.43 -9.40 19.75
CA VAL A 174 6.99 -9.16 19.62
C VAL A 174 6.32 -10.31 18.88
N SER A 175 4.99 -10.39 18.91
CA SER A 175 4.29 -11.35 18.05
C SER A 175 4.29 -10.91 16.58
N PRO A 176 4.11 -11.84 15.61
CA PRO A 176 4.04 -11.51 14.19
C PRO A 176 2.98 -10.46 13.81
N GLU A 177 1.86 -10.43 14.52
CA GLU A 177 0.77 -9.47 14.32
C GLU A 177 1.18 -8.08 14.78
N VAL A 178 1.88 -8.00 15.92
CA VAL A 178 2.40 -6.74 16.45
C VAL A 178 3.49 -6.21 15.52
N PHE A 179 4.39 -7.06 15.04
CA PHE A 179 5.38 -6.67 14.03
C PHE A 179 4.71 -6.13 12.77
N SER A 180 3.71 -6.84 12.23
CA SER A 180 2.98 -6.41 11.03
C SER A 180 2.32 -5.03 11.20
N ARG A 181 1.79 -4.74 12.39
CA ARG A 181 1.21 -3.44 12.73
C ARG A 181 2.28 -2.35 12.88
N ILE A 182 3.39 -2.63 13.55
CA ILE A 182 4.53 -1.70 13.66
C ILE A 182 5.05 -1.36 12.26
N LEU A 183 5.29 -2.37 11.42
CA LEU A 183 5.73 -2.19 10.05
C LEU A 183 4.73 -1.35 9.25
N GLY A 184 3.43 -1.60 9.40
CA GLY A 184 2.39 -0.78 8.77
C GLY A 184 2.45 0.70 9.18
N HIS A 185 2.65 0.99 10.47
CA HIS A 185 2.81 2.37 10.95
C HIS A 185 4.09 3.02 10.45
N LEU A 186 5.22 2.29 10.45
CA LEU A 186 6.49 2.81 9.94
C LEU A 186 6.43 3.09 8.45
N LEU A 187 5.80 2.21 7.68
CA LEU A 187 5.57 2.41 6.24
C LEU A 187 4.66 3.61 5.98
N ALA A 188 3.54 3.73 6.68
CA ALA A 188 2.67 4.89 6.56
C ALA A 188 3.41 6.19 6.89
N ALA A 189 4.16 6.21 7.99
CA ALA A 189 4.94 7.37 8.38
C ALA A 189 6.12 7.67 7.44
N ALA A 190 6.69 6.65 6.78
CA ALA A 190 7.69 6.83 5.74
C ALA A 190 7.06 7.46 4.49
N VAL A 191 5.91 6.95 4.04
CA VAL A 191 5.16 7.49 2.89
C VAL A 191 4.69 8.92 3.14
N THR A 192 4.23 9.26 4.34
CA THR A 192 3.80 10.63 4.68
C THR A 192 4.98 11.62 4.77
N ARG A 193 6.21 11.13 5.01
CA ARG A 193 7.42 11.98 5.19
C ARG A 193 8.33 12.02 3.98
N SER A 194 8.22 11.05 3.07
CA SER A 194 8.71 11.21 1.72
C SER A 194 7.88 12.32 1.08
N GLU A 195 8.54 13.36 0.59
CA GLU A 195 7.89 14.30 -0.32
C GLU A 195 7.24 13.45 -1.42
N GLU A 196 5.93 13.60 -1.63
CA GLU A 196 5.27 12.90 -2.73
C GLU A 196 6.09 13.21 -3.98
N PRO A 197 6.71 12.20 -4.62
CA PRO A 197 7.49 12.47 -5.80
C PRO A 197 6.58 13.19 -6.79
N GLU A 198 7.11 14.13 -7.55
CA GLU A 198 6.29 15.12 -8.26
C GLU A 198 5.21 14.46 -9.12
N HIS A 199 5.48 13.30 -9.72
CA HIS A 199 4.55 12.46 -10.48
C HIS A 199 3.44 11.74 -9.67
N ALA A 200 3.57 11.68 -8.34
CA ALA A 200 2.59 11.11 -7.42
C ALA A 200 1.62 12.13 -6.84
N ARG A 201 1.95 13.43 -6.93
CA ARG A 201 1.06 14.52 -6.52
C ARG A 201 -0.27 14.41 -7.26
N PRO A 202 -1.42 14.54 -6.58
CA PRO A 202 -2.75 14.43 -7.21
C PRO A 202 -2.90 15.33 -8.44
N GLU A 203 -2.28 16.51 -8.44
CA GLU A 203 -2.32 17.50 -9.51
C GLU A 203 -1.63 17.00 -10.78
N ASN A 204 -0.54 16.25 -10.64
CA ASN A 204 0.25 15.70 -11.75
C ASN A 204 -0.29 14.36 -12.26
N ARG A 205 -1.35 13.83 -11.63
CA ARG A 205 -2.07 12.63 -12.07
C ARG A 205 -3.34 12.92 -12.87
N ARG A 206 -3.62 14.20 -13.15
CA ARG A 206 -4.75 14.64 -14.00
C ARG A 206 -4.61 14.06 -15.40
N ARG A 207 -5.43 13.07 -15.75
CA ARG A 207 -5.48 12.48 -17.09
C ARG A 207 -6.82 11.81 -17.37
N VAL A 208 -7.14 11.71 -18.66
CA VAL A 208 -8.25 10.90 -19.17
C VAL A 208 -7.65 9.71 -19.91
N VAL A 209 -8.05 8.49 -19.52
CA VAL A 209 -7.53 7.24 -20.08
C VAL A 209 -8.68 6.46 -20.70
N LEU A 210 -8.52 6.05 -21.96
CA LEU A 210 -9.38 5.06 -22.59
C LEU A 210 -8.80 3.67 -22.28
N ASP A 211 -9.57 2.83 -21.58
CA ASP A 211 -9.20 1.44 -21.33
C ASP A 211 -9.24 0.62 -22.63
N PRO A 212 -8.47 -0.47 -22.72
CA PRO A 212 -8.53 -1.37 -23.87
C PRO A 212 -9.95 -1.86 -24.14
N ALA A 213 -10.32 -1.94 -25.43
CA ALA A 213 -11.62 -2.42 -25.85
C ALA A 213 -11.88 -3.81 -25.28
N ARG A 214 -13.07 -3.98 -24.69
CA ARG A 214 -13.49 -5.27 -24.15
C ARG A 214 -14.14 -6.11 -25.25
N PRO A 215 -14.05 -7.45 -25.18
CA PRO A 215 -14.62 -8.34 -26.20
C PRO A 215 -16.16 -8.30 -26.28
N ASP A 216 -16.82 -7.65 -25.31
CA ASP A 216 -18.26 -7.40 -25.29
C ASP A 216 -18.67 -6.15 -26.10
N GLY A 217 -17.71 -5.48 -26.76
CA GLY A 217 -17.95 -4.26 -27.55
C GLY A 217 -18.05 -2.99 -26.71
N THR A 218 -17.72 -3.04 -25.41
CA THR A 218 -17.74 -1.86 -24.53
C THR A 218 -16.37 -1.17 -24.44
N GLY A 219 -16.39 0.16 -24.47
CA GLY A 219 -15.25 1.02 -24.16
C GLY A 219 -15.41 1.68 -22.79
N CYS A 220 -14.33 1.82 -22.02
CA CYS A 220 -14.37 2.48 -20.72
C CYS A 220 -13.44 3.69 -20.71
N LEU A 221 -14.00 4.87 -20.44
CA LEU A 221 -13.24 6.11 -20.25
C LEU A 221 -13.09 6.36 -18.75
N ARG A 222 -11.84 6.48 -18.28
CA ARG A 222 -11.52 6.77 -16.88
C ARG A 222 -10.90 8.15 -16.75
N ILE A 223 -11.49 8.99 -15.92
CA ILE A 223 -10.94 10.30 -15.54
C ILE A 223 -10.23 10.13 -14.20
N ILE A 224 -8.97 10.53 -14.13
CA ILE A 224 -8.10 10.41 -12.96
C ILE A 224 -7.63 11.81 -12.58
N GLY A 225 -7.74 12.17 -11.30
CA GLY A 225 -7.33 13.48 -10.80
C GLY A 225 -7.56 13.62 -9.28
N PRO A 226 -7.35 14.82 -8.72
CA PRO A 226 -7.59 15.11 -7.31
C PRO A 226 -9.04 14.84 -6.90
N ILE A 227 -9.23 14.27 -5.71
CA ILE A 227 -10.56 13.92 -5.17
C ILE A 227 -11.53 15.11 -5.21
N PRO A 228 -11.17 16.34 -4.80
CA PRO A 228 -12.09 17.47 -4.85
C PRO A 228 -12.60 17.77 -6.27
N GLU A 229 -11.73 17.67 -7.28
CA GLU A 229 -12.06 17.93 -8.68
C GLU A 229 -12.99 16.86 -9.25
N ILE A 230 -12.68 15.58 -9.01
CA ILE A 230 -13.48 14.46 -9.52
C ILE A 230 -14.85 14.42 -8.84
N LEU A 231 -14.92 14.72 -7.53
CA LEU A 231 -16.19 14.81 -6.82
C LEU A 231 -17.03 16.01 -7.29
N ASP A 232 -16.41 17.17 -7.54
CA ASP A 232 -17.13 18.32 -8.09
C ASP A 232 -17.68 18.03 -9.50
N LEU A 233 -16.86 17.43 -10.38
CA LEU A 233 -17.29 17.00 -11.70
C LEU A 233 -18.46 16.01 -11.62
N SER A 234 -18.38 15.01 -10.74
CA SER A 234 -19.46 14.04 -10.53
C SER A 234 -20.74 14.72 -10.05
N ARG A 235 -20.66 15.67 -9.11
CA ARG A 235 -21.82 16.41 -8.60
C ARG A 235 -22.45 17.27 -9.68
N ARG A 236 -21.65 17.99 -10.48
CA ARG A 236 -22.17 18.80 -11.59
C ARG A 236 -22.86 17.93 -12.64
N LEU A 237 -22.29 16.76 -12.97
CA LEU A 237 -22.92 15.81 -13.89
C LEU A 237 -24.25 15.27 -13.33
N ASP A 238 -24.29 14.98 -12.04
CA ASP A 238 -25.52 14.52 -11.36
C ASP A 238 -26.62 15.58 -11.40
N LEU A 239 -26.29 16.82 -11.02
CA LEU A 239 -27.26 17.93 -11.05
C LEU A 239 -27.78 18.19 -12.47
N ALA A 240 -26.91 18.17 -13.47
CA ALA A 240 -27.30 18.33 -14.86
C ALA A 240 -28.21 17.18 -15.33
N ALA A 241 -27.89 15.93 -14.99
CA ALA A 241 -28.71 14.78 -15.34
C ALA A 241 -30.10 14.83 -14.67
N HIS A 242 -30.18 15.27 -13.41
CA HIS A 242 -31.45 15.49 -12.73
C HIS A 242 -32.28 16.59 -13.40
N ALA A 243 -31.66 17.74 -13.72
CA ALA A 243 -32.34 18.85 -14.38
C ALA A 243 -32.89 18.44 -15.76
N VAL A 244 -32.09 17.72 -16.56
CA VAL A 244 -32.53 17.20 -17.87
C VAL A 244 -33.68 16.21 -17.72
N ARG A 245 -33.60 15.29 -16.76
CA ARG A 245 -34.66 14.29 -16.54
C ARG A 245 -35.97 14.93 -16.07
N ASP A 246 -35.90 15.92 -15.18
CA ASP A 246 -37.06 16.67 -14.72
C ASP A 246 -37.66 17.50 -15.86
N GLY A 247 -36.81 18.11 -16.71
CA GLY A 247 -37.22 18.80 -17.92
C GLY A 247 -37.90 17.87 -18.93
N GLN A 248 -37.34 16.70 -19.19
CA GLN A 248 -37.91 15.66 -20.05
C GLN A 248 -39.28 15.18 -19.54
N ARG A 249 -39.42 14.97 -18.22
CA ARG A 249 -40.71 14.58 -17.62
C ARG A 249 -41.78 15.65 -17.84
N ARG A 250 -41.46 16.91 -17.55
CA ARG A 250 -42.40 18.02 -17.78
C ARG A 250 -42.73 18.18 -19.26
N ALA A 251 -41.74 18.04 -20.13
CA ALA A 251 -41.92 18.16 -21.57
C ALA A 251 -42.81 17.04 -22.13
N PHE A 252 -42.67 15.82 -21.60
CA PHE A 252 -43.53 14.69 -21.92
C PHE A 252 -44.98 14.91 -21.45
N GLU A 253 -45.18 15.48 -20.26
CA GLU A 253 -46.52 15.81 -19.74
C GLU A 253 -47.20 16.96 -20.53
N GLN A 254 -46.42 17.89 -21.08
CA GLN A 254 -46.91 19.10 -21.74
C GLN A 254 -46.92 19.02 -23.29
N GLY A 255 -46.37 17.95 -23.86
CA GLY A 255 -46.25 17.78 -25.32
C GLY A 255 -45.26 18.74 -25.99
N THR A 256 -44.30 19.27 -25.25
CA THR A 256 -43.26 20.20 -25.73
C THR A 256 -41.98 19.44 -26.12
N PRO A 257 -41.09 20.03 -26.95
CA PRO A 257 -39.87 19.36 -27.41
C PRO A 257 -38.96 18.89 -26.26
N LEU A 258 -38.44 17.66 -26.39
CA LEU A 258 -37.63 17.00 -25.38
C LEU A 258 -36.21 17.57 -25.34
N GLN A 259 -35.71 17.83 -24.13
CA GLN A 259 -34.33 18.29 -23.93
C GLN A 259 -33.37 17.11 -23.94
N VAL A 260 -32.27 17.21 -24.72
CA VAL A 260 -31.15 16.26 -24.76
C VAL A 260 -31.59 14.81 -25.04
N ASP A 261 -31.97 14.54 -26.30
CA ASP A 261 -32.20 13.19 -26.82
C ASP A 261 -31.35 12.93 -28.09
N PRO A 262 -30.04 12.67 -27.94
CA PRO A 262 -29.13 12.56 -29.08
C PRO A 262 -29.41 11.37 -30.00
N GLY A 263 -30.28 10.43 -29.59
CA GLY A 263 -30.63 9.23 -30.36
C GLY A 263 -32.11 9.12 -30.73
N GLY A 264 -32.96 10.10 -30.37
CA GLY A 264 -34.42 10.00 -30.54
C GLY A 264 -35.04 8.83 -29.75
N GLU A 265 -34.35 8.32 -28.73
CA GLU A 265 -34.74 7.11 -28.00
C GLU A 265 -36.01 7.36 -27.17
N ILE A 266 -36.21 8.59 -26.70
CA ILE A 266 -37.37 8.96 -25.87
C ILE A 266 -38.61 9.10 -26.76
N GLU A 267 -38.45 9.69 -27.95
CA GLU A 267 -39.52 9.76 -28.95
C GLU A 267 -39.91 8.38 -29.48
N ALA A 268 -38.94 7.47 -29.66
CA ALA A 268 -39.18 6.13 -30.18
C ALA A 268 -39.75 5.14 -29.15
N SER A 269 -39.35 5.25 -27.87
CA SER A 269 -39.72 4.28 -26.83
C SER A 269 -40.78 4.76 -25.86
N CYS A 270 -41.11 6.07 -25.87
CA CYS A 270 -41.99 6.72 -24.89
C CYS A 270 -41.60 6.49 -23.42
N LEU A 271 -40.33 6.15 -23.15
CA LEU A 271 -39.81 5.85 -21.82
C LEU A 271 -38.69 6.80 -21.45
N ILE A 272 -38.77 7.35 -20.23
CA ILE A 272 -37.72 8.22 -19.69
C ILE A 272 -36.50 7.34 -19.33
N PRO A 273 -35.29 7.65 -19.82
CA PRO A 273 -34.09 6.86 -19.56
C PRO A 273 -33.73 6.79 -18.08
N SER A 274 -32.95 5.76 -17.73
CA SER A 274 -32.38 5.64 -16.38
C SER A 274 -31.39 6.77 -16.10
N LEU A 275 -31.18 7.10 -14.81
CA LEU A 275 -30.24 8.17 -14.43
C LEU A 275 -28.82 7.94 -14.96
N ALA A 276 -28.36 6.69 -15.00
CA ALA A 276 -27.07 6.33 -15.57
C ALA A 276 -26.99 6.62 -17.08
N ARG A 277 -28.06 6.34 -17.83
CA ARG A 277 -28.16 6.66 -19.25
C ARG A 277 -28.27 8.16 -19.49
N THR A 278 -29.02 8.90 -18.67
CA THR A 278 -29.10 10.37 -18.74
C THR A 278 -27.73 11.01 -18.49
N ARG A 279 -26.96 10.54 -17.50
CA ARG A 279 -25.57 11.01 -17.28
C ARG A 279 -24.70 10.81 -18.51
N TYR A 280 -24.78 9.63 -19.14
CA TYR A 280 -24.05 9.35 -20.37
C TYR A 280 -24.48 10.30 -21.51
N ASN A 281 -25.78 10.50 -21.71
CA ASN A 281 -26.29 11.37 -22.76
C ASN A 281 -25.91 12.84 -22.52
N VAL A 282 -25.95 13.32 -21.27
CA VAL A 282 -25.50 14.68 -20.90
C VAL A 282 -24.02 14.86 -21.19
N LEU A 283 -23.19 13.87 -20.85
CA LEU A 283 -21.75 13.94 -21.10
C LEU A 283 -21.40 13.87 -22.59
N MET A 284 -22.15 13.08 -23.38
CA MET A 284 -21.94 12.97 -24.83
C MET A 284 -22.52 14.14 -25.63
N SER A 285 -23.54 14.82 -25.11
CA SER A 285 -24.17 16.00 -25.74
C SER A 285 -23.55 17.31 -25.30
N SER A 286 -22.75 17.32 -24.23
CA SER A 286 -22.02 18.50 -23.81
C SER A 286 -20.94 18.84 -24.85
N ALA A 287 -21.00 20.06 -25.39
CA ALA A 287 -19.95 20.57 -26.25
C ALA A 287 -18.64 20.67 -25.44
N LEU A 288 -17.59 19.99 -25.90
CA LEU A 288 -16.23 20.19 -25.42
C LEU A 288 -15.76 21.55 -25.97
N ALA A 289 -16.07 22.63 -25.25
CA ALA A 289 -15.69 23.97 -25.65
C ALA A 289 -14.17 24.14 -25.54
N THR A 290 -13.47 23.87 -26.64
CA THR A 290 -12.08 24.27 -26.84
C THR A 290 -12.11 25.68 -27.43
N GLY A 291 -12.18 26.72 -26.58
CA GLY A 291 -12.20 28.11 -27.08
C GLY A 291 -11.14 28.34 -28.16
N ASP A 292 -11.57 28.76 -29.35
CA ASP A 292 -10.84 29.05 -30.61
C ASP A 292 -9.72 28.10 -31.09
N ALA A 293 -9.41 27.04 -30.34
CA ALA A 293 -8.52 25.97 -30.78
C ALA A 293 -9.35 24.96 -31.57
N ALA A 294 -9.47 25.19 -32.88
CA ALA A 294 -9.99 24.18 -33.80
C ALA A 294 -9.13 22.90 -33.66
N PRO A 295 -9.75 21.71 -33.51
CA PRO A 295 -9.02 20.46 -33.64
C PRO A 295 -8.48 20.34 -35.08
N PRO A 296 -7.26 19.81 -35.29
CA PRO A 296 -6.74 19.52 -36.63
C PRO A 296 -7.57 18.45 -37.35
#